data_AF-A0A8X8H3D9-F1
#
_entry.id   AF-A0A8X8H3D9-F1
#
_cell.length_a   1.000
_cell.length_b   1.000
_cell.length_c   1.000
_cell.angle_alpha   90.00
_cell.angle_beta   90.00
_cell.angle_gamma   90.00
#
_symmetry.space_group_name_H-M   'P 1'
#
loop_
_entity.id
_entity.type
_entity.pdbx_description
1 polymer ?
#
loop_
_entity_poly.entity_id
_entity_poly.type
_entity_poly.pdbx_seq_one_letter_code
_entity_poly.pdbx_strand_id
1 'polypeptide(L)'
;MIRAMQVLALLMAVCGGAARAEVVFVNAAFEEVGNGWLFGSRNDSSCWIALPWHVVGTMDTTTAPAFAFRDQSGRSGETAQPIRVSAVPGALQAAGMVDDLAFARVVAGRAEGDCNSRLGLPGQSYVDALARSRALNVIHVQEGATVTFAVDRFRSTTDEAQGSRFLVRPLNPADRTFFRGGLSGSIVFLDWEGNPLPAAMILEVRKDEGDASVLRFDLVRAAFELIEAAQNSRSPEPLDQPGQIRFEILHLLAVPLEASALLSEIAPGGCWQVTPPPGKRVVEVVLQIKDNVQVSAIRLRADPACGPATALTIEMNRGDGWTTLNNRCMVGASASICRVGAKGPLKLRFRAVPAQGVVGLSEIYLQ
;
A
#
# COMPACT_ATOMS: atom_id res chain seq x y z
N MET A 1 25.44 22.58 -37.71
CA MET A 1 24.96 22.80 -36.33
C MET A 1 23.61 22.15 -35.99
N ILE A 2 22.95 21.40 -36.89
CA ILE A 2 21.60 20.82 -36.64
C ILE A 2 21.65 19.35 -36.19
N ARG A 3 22.78 18.64 -36.36
CA ARG A 3 22.90 17.21 -36.01
C ARG A 3 23.21 16.91 -34.54
N ALA A 4 23.66 17.89 -33.74
CA ALA A 4 23.96 17.68 -32.33
C ALA A 4 22.70 17.71 -31.43
N MET A 5 21.60 18.29 -31.92
CA MET A 5 20.39 18.50 -31.13
C MET A 5 19.42 17.29 -31.16
N GLN A 6 19.56 16.40 -32.15
CA GLN A 6 18.76 15.16 -32.23
C GLN A 6 19.30 14.02 -31.34
N VAL A 7 20.60 14.04 -31.00
CA VAL A 7 21.18 13.03 -30.09
C VAL A 7 20.78 13.28 -28.63
N LEU A 8 20.55 14.55 -28.25
CA LEU A 8 20.16 14.90 -26.88
C LEU A 8 18.68 14.57 -26.57
N ALA A 9 17.80 14.58 -27.57
CA ALA A 9 16.40 14.21 -27.41
C ALA A 9 16.18 12.69 -27.28
N LEU A 10 17.08 11.86 -27.84
CA LEU A 10 16.99 10.40 -27.74
C LEU A 10 17.51 9.88 -26.38
N LEU A 11 18.39 10.64 -25.71
CA LEU A 11 18.93 10.29 -24.38
C LEU A 11 17.99 10.61 -23.21
N MET A 12 16.98 11.47 -23.40
CA MET A 12 15.99 11.77 -22.36
C MET A 12 14.77 10.82 -22.34
N ALA A 13 14.66 9.91 -23.31
CA ALA A 13 13.56 8.94 -23.39
C ALA A 13 13.83 7.61 -22.64
N VAL A 14 15.03 7.44 -22.03
CA VAL A 14 15.45 6.19 -21.36
C VAL A 14 15.68 6.39 -19.86
N CYS A 15 14.97 7.35 -19.26
CA CYS A 15 14.76 7.36 -17.80
C CYS A 15 13.39 6.74 -17.47
N GLY A 16 13.02 5.65 -18.15
CA GLY A 16 11.99 4.75 -17.68
C GLY A 16 12.49 4.14 -16.38
N GLY A 17 12.15 4.77 -15.25
CA GLY A 17 12.53 4.28 -13.93
C GLY A 17 12.18 2.80 -13.85
N ALA A 18 13.17 1.97 -13.54
CA ALA A 18 12.96 0.55 -13.32
C ALA A 18 11.71 0.39 -12.44
N ALA A 19 10.72 -0.39 -12.90
CA ALA A 19 9.53 -0.70 -12.13
C ALA A 19 10.00 -1.25 -10.78
N ARG A 20 10.01 -0.40 -9.75
CA ARG A 20 10.56 -0.77 -8.46
C ARG A 20 9.59 -1.72 -7.80
N ALA A 21 10.15 -2.80 -7.28
CA ALA A 21 9.47 -3.68 -6.38
C ALA A 21 8.93 -2.88 -5.17
N GLU A 22 7.62 -2.80 -5.00
CA GLU A 22 7.01 -2.09 -3.86
C GLU A 22 6.48 -3.11 -2.85
N VAL A 23 7.39 -3.67 -2.06
CA VAL A 23 7.01 -4.37 -0.82
C VAL A 23 6.51 -3.32 0.18
N VAL A 24 5.38 -3.59 0.83
CA VAL A 24 4.75 -2.70 1.80
C VAL A 24 4.59 -3.36 3.17
N PHE A 25 4.73 -2.58 4.24
CA PHE A 25 4.33 -2.91 5.61
C PHE A 25 2.83 -2.93 5.70
N VAL A 26 2.25 -3.99 6.23
CA VAL A 26 0.82 -4.06 6.52
C VAL A 26 0.62 -3.94 8.03
N ASN A 27 -0.14 -2.91 8.43
CA ASN A 27 -0.58 -2.72 9.80
C ASN A 27 -2.03 -3.20 9.91
N ALA A 28 -2.24 -4.49 10.11
CA ALA A 28 -3.57 -5.05 10.34
C ALA A 28 -3.92 -4.93 11.82
N ALA A 29 -5.07 -4.34 12.14
CA ALA A 29 -5.42 -3.99 13.52
C ALA A 29 -4.33 -3.18 14.27
N PHE A 30 -3.45 -2.51 13.51
CA PHE A 30 -2.46 -1.53 13.97
C PHE A 30 -1.25 -2.07 14.77
N GLU A 31 -1.00 -3.37 14.72
CA GLU A 31 0.31 -3.97 15.00
C GLU A 31 1.03 -4.30 13.67
N GLU A 32 2.38 -4.37 13.66
CA GLU A 32 3.11 -4.84 12.47
C GLU A 32 2.88 -6.36 12.33
N VAL A 33 1.95 -6.73 11.46
CA VAL A 33 1.53 -8.15 11.30
C VAL A 33 2.28 -8.83 10.16
N GLY A 34 2.69 -8.09 9.14
CA GLY A 34 3.44 -8.64 8.01
C GLY A 34 3.66 -7.67 6.86
N ASN A 35 3.84 -8.24 5.68
CA ASN A 35 4.17 -7.55 4.44
C ASN A 35 3.09 -7.79 3.37
N GLY A 36 3.18 -7.03 2.28
CA GLY A 36 2.41 -7.24 1.07
C GLY A 36 3.14 -6.72 -0.16
N TRP A 37 2.54 -6.96 -1.32
CA TRP A 37 3.04 -6.50 -2.61
C TRP A 37 2.11 -5.46 -3.21
N LEU A 38 2.56 -4.21 -3.29
CA LEU A 38 1.84 -3.14 -3.97
C LEU A 38 2.12 -3.19 -5.48
N PHE A 39 1.05 -3.16 -6.28
CA PHE A 39 1.12 -3.21 -7.74
C PHE A 39 -0.02 -2.42 -8.38
N GLY A 40 0.18 -2.03 -9.64
CA GLY A 40 -0.87 -1.40 -10.44
C GLY A 40 -1.66 -2.42 -11.25
N SER A 41 -2.98 -2.29 -11.26
CA SER A 41 -3.89 -2.93 -12.22
C SER A 41 -3.44 -2.65 -13.66
N ARG A 42 -3.65 -3.63 -14.54
CA ARG A 42 -3.47 -3.44 -16.00
C ARG A 42 -4.72 -2.89 -16.67
N ASN A 43 -5.88 -3.03 -16.05
CA ASN A 43 -7.18 -2.70 -16.64
C ASN A 43 -7.59 -1.25 -16.37
N ASP A 44 -7.39 -0.76 -15.14
CA ASP A 44 -7.83 0.59 -14.74
C ASP A 44 -6.73 1.44 -14.06
N SER A 45 -5.51 0.92 -13.97
CA SER A 45 -4.36 1.56 -13.30
C SER A 45 -4.56 1.83 -11.80
N SER A 46 -5.61 1.28 -11.18
CA SER A 46 -5.79 1.33 -9.73
C SER A 46 -4.68 0.55 -9.02
N CYS A 47 -4.35 1.00 -7.80
CA CYS A 47 -3.35 0.38 -6.97
C CYS A 47 -3.96 -0.73 -6.12
N TRP A 48 -3.26 -1.85 -6.00
CA TRP A 48 -3.69 -3.03 -5.24
C TRP A 48 -2.55 -3.60 -4.43
N ILE A 49 -2.87 -4.25 -3.32
CA ILE A 49 -1.93 -5.00 -2.50
C ILE A 49 -2.32 -6.47 -2.52
N ALA A 50 -1.38 -7.35 -2.87
CA ALA A 50 -1.48 -8.79 -2.69
C ALA A 50 -0.75 -9.20 -1.41
N LEU A 51 -1.37 -10.05 -0.60
CA LEU A 51 -0.82 -10.47 0.70
C LEU A 51 -1.46 -11.79 1.16
N PRO A 52 -0.83 -12.53 2.09
CA PRO A 52 -1.49 -13.66 2.74
C PRO A 52 -2.72 -13.20 3.54
N TRP A 53 -3.75 -14.02 3.62
CA TRP A 53 -4.99 -13.67 4.33
C TRP A 53 -4.75 -13.53 5.83
N HIS A 54 -3.93 -14.40 6.42
CA HIS A 54 -3.63 -14.36 7.86
C HIS A 54 -2.90 -13.08 8.31
N VAL A 55 -2.38 -12.28 7.37
CA VAL A 55 -1.78 -10.98 7.70
C VAL A 55 -2.85 -9.95 8.07
N VAL A 56 -4.09 -10.10 7.59
CA VAL A 56 -5.18 -9.11 7.78
C VAL A 56 -6.45 -9.66 8.42
N GLY A 57 -6.57 -10.98 8.51
CA GLY A 57 -7.70 -11.66 9.14
C GLY A 57 -7.26 -12.94 9.82
N THR A 58 -8.19 -13.65 10.43
CA THR A 58 -7.94 -15.02 10.89
C THR A 58 -8.44 -16.01 9.84
N MET A 59 -7.86 -17.21 9.79
CA MET A 59 -8.26 -18.22 8.80
C MET A 59 -9.74 -18.62 8.92
N ASP A 60 -10.33 -18.47 10.11
CA ASP A 60 -11.74 -18.74 10.42
C ASP A 60 -12.69 -17.63 9.95
N THR A 61 -12.17 -16.42 9.69
CA THR A 61 -12.96 -15.28 9.23
C THR A 61 -13.06 -15.23 7.71
N THR A 62 -14.23 -14.85 7.20
CA THR A 62 -14.48 -14.63 5.76
C THR A 62 -14.27 -13.17 5.36
N THR A 63 -14.19 -12.27 6.32
CA THR A 63 -14.00 -10.83 6.13
C THR A 63 -12.85 -10.33 7.02
N ALA A 64 -12.16 -9.31 6.52
CA ALA A 64 -11.10 -8.60 7.22
C ALA A 64 -11.39 -7.09 7.13
N PRO A 65 -11.03 -6.30 8.15
CA PRO A 65 -11.16 -4.86 8.07
C PRO A 65 -10.20 -4.28 7.03
N ALA A 66 -10.50 -3.09 6.54
CA ALA A 66 -9.55 -2.25 5.85
C ALA A 66 -8.31 -2.00 6.72
N PHE A 67 -7.15 -1.78 6.11
CA PHE A 67 -5.89 -1.61 6.83
C PHE A 67 -5.06 -0.46 6.28
N ALA A 68 -4.14 0.03 7.12
CA ALA A 68 -3.12 0.98 6.73
C ALA A 68 -1.84 0.24 6.32
N PHE A 69 -1.12 0.80 5.36
CA PHE A 69 0.17 0.27 4.92
C PHE A 69 1.21 1.37 4.77
N ARG A 70 2.48 0.99 4.68
CA ARG A 70 3.60 1.89 4.40
C ARG A 70 4.57 1.24 3.42
N ASP A 71 5.14 2.00 2.50
CA ASP A 71 6.13 1.48 1.55
C ASP A 71 7.57 1.65 2.02
N GLN A 72 8.51 1.21 1.18
CA GLN A 72 9.96 1.36 1.38
C GLN A 72 10.42 2.84 1.41
N SER A 73 9.65 3.77 0.84
CA SER A 73 9.97 5.21 0.85
C SER A 73 9.40 5.93 2.08
N GLY A 74 8.66 5.22 2.94
CA GLY A 74 7.97 5.76 4.11
C GLY A 74 6.65 6.45 3.80
N ARG A 75 6.14 6.34 2.56
CA ARG A 75 4.79 6.77 2.18
C ARG A 75 3.77 5.79 2.76
N SER A 76 2.73 6.33 3.35
CA SER A 76 1.63 5.54 3.89
C SER A 76 0.41 5.59 2.97
N GLY A 77 -0.48 4.62 3.15
CA GLY A 77 -1.77 4.56 2.45
C GLY A 77 -2.78 3.72 3.21
N GLU A 78 -4.00 3.68 2.70
CA GLU A 78 -5.12 2.94 3.28
C GLU A 78 -5.78 2.11 2.17
N THR A 79 -6.31 0.95 2.53
CA THR A 79 -7.01 0.05 1.60
C THR A 79 -8.51 0.04 1.82
N ALA A 80 -9.26 -0.47 0.85
CA ALA A 80 -10.59 -0.99 1.09
C ALA A 80 -10.50 -2.33 1.88
N GLN A 81 -11.66 -2.91 2.20
CA GLN A 81 -11.73 -4.25 2.77
C GLN A 81 -11.04 -5.28 1.86
N PRO A 82 -10.16 -6.14 2.40
CA PRO A 82 -9.47 -7.16 1.62
C PRO A 82 -10.43 -8.24 1.10
N ILE A 83 -10.18 -8.72 -0.12
CA ILE A 83 -10.92 -9.79 -0.76
C ILE A 83 -10.07 -11.07 -0.69
N ARG A 84 -10.52 -12.03 0.13
CA ARG A 84 -9.94 -13.39 0.17
C ARG A 84 -10.18 -14.11 -1.16
N VAL A 85 -9.23 -14.90 -1.63
CA VAL A 85 -9.36 -15.61 -2.92
C VAL A 85 -10.54 -16.59 -2.96
N SER A 86 -10.89 -17.21 -1.83
CA SER A 86 -12.06 -18.09 -1.75
C SER A 86 -13.41 -17.36 -1.87
N ALA A 87 -13.43 -16.03 -1.72
CA ALA A 87 -14.65 -15.24 -1.87
C ALA A 87 -15.05 -15.00 -3.33
N VAL A 88 -14.16 -15.28 -4.30
CA VAL A 88 -14.43 -15.08 -5.74
C VAL A 88 -14.42 -16.43 -6.47
N PRO A 89 -15.49 -16.78 -7.20
CA PRO A 89 -15.55 -18.03 -7.95
C PRO A 89 -14.35 -18.22 -8.88
N GLY A 90 -13.69 -19.39 -8.79
CA GLY A 90 -12.53 -19.74 -9.60
C GLY A 90 -11.19 -19.19 -9.12
N ALA A 91 -11.17 -18.16 -8.26
CA ALA A 91 -9.93 -17.52 -7.83
C ALA A 91 -9.10 -18.42 -6.90
N LEU A 92 -9.72 -19.22 -6.04
CA LEU A 92 -9.03 -20.22 -5.22
C LEU A 92 -8.32 -21.28 -6.08
N GLN A 93 -8.98 -21.76 -7.13
CA GLN A 93 -8.39 -22.73 -8.07
C GLN A 93 -7.24 -22.10 -8.84
N ALA A 94 -7.39 -20.85 -9.30
CA ALA A 94 -6.33 -20.10 -9.96
C ALA A 94 -5.12 -19.83 -9.04
N ALA A 95 -5.35 -19.68 -7.74
CA ALA A 95 -4.31 -19.59 -6.72
C ALA A 95 -3.65 -20.94 -6.37
N GLY A 96 -3.96 -22.03 -7.10
CA GLY A 96 -3.42 -23.35 -6.82
C GLY A 96 -3.96 -23.98 -5.53
N MET A 97 -5.24 -23.71 -5.21
CA MET A 97 -5.89 -24.13 -3.96
C MET A 97 -5.30 -23.51 -2.69
N VAL A 98 -4.54 -22.42 -2.82
CA VAL A 98 -4.01 -21.65 -1.69
C VAL A 98 -5.03 -20.61 -1.24
N ASP A 99 -5.76 -20.92 -0.18
CA ASP A 99 -6.79 -20.04 0.38
C ASP A 99 -6.23 -18.88 1.22
N ASP A 100 -4.99 -19.01 1.67
CA ASP A 100 -4.26 -17.97 2.41
C ASP A 100 -3.68 -16.91 1.47
N LEU A 101 -4.54 -16.31 0.65
CA LEU A 101 -4.21 -15.23 -0.28
C LEU A 101 -5.37 -14.23 -0.33
N ALA A 102 -5.03 -12.95 -0.37
CA ALA A 102 -5.99 -11.87 -0.42
C ALA A 102 -5.48 -10.68 -1.24
N PHE A 103 -6.44 -9.87 -1.69
CA PHE A 103 -6.18 -8.67 -2.46
C PHE A 103 -6.96 -7.50 -1.90
N ALA A 104 -6.30 -6.37 -1.68
CA ALA A 104 -6.93 -5.16 -1.16
C ALA A 104 -6.66 -4.00 -2.12
N ARG A 105 -7.73 -3.32 -2.55
CA ARG A 105 -7.61 -2.10 -3.37
C ARG A 105 -7.12 -0.95 -2.49
N VAL A 106 -6.17 -0.17 -2.97
CA VAL A 106 -5.73 1.05 -2.29
C VAL A 106 -6.75 2.16 -2.56
N VAL A 107 -7.20 2.82 -1.49
CA VAL A 107 -8.19 3.91 -1.54
C VAL A 107 -7.61 5.26 -1.10
N ALA A 108 -6.46 5.26 -0.42
CA ALA A 108 -5.78 6.47 0.05
C ALA A 108 -4.25 6.37 -0.02
N GLY A 109 -3.57 7.51 -0.17
CA GLY A 109 -2.11 7.66 -0.06
C GLY A 109 -1.31 7.36 -1.34
N ARG A 110 -1.98 6.83 -2.37
CA ARG A 110 -1.44 6.59 -3.72
C ARG A 110 -2.37 7.21 -4.74
N ALA A 111 -1.85 8.13 -5.54
CA ALA A 111 -2.53 8.60 -6.74
C ALA A 111 -2.81 7.42 -7.69
N GLU A 112 -3.88 7.50 -8.49
CA GLU A 112 -4.09 6.60 -9.63
C GLU A 112 -2.80 6.54 -10.48
N GLY A 113 -2.13 5.38 -10.51
CA GLY A 113 -0.88 5.19 -11.27
C GLY A 113 0.44 5.32 -10.50
N ASP A 114 0.44 5.68 -9.21
CA ASP A 114 1.66 5.76 -8.37
C ASP A 114 2.20 4.39 -7.92
N CYS A 115 1.76 3.31 -8.56
CA CYS A 115 2.11 1.92 -8.28
C CYS A 115 2.72 1.29 -9.54
N ASN A 116 4.02 1.50 -9.71
CA ASN A 116 4.75 1.15 -10.93
C ASN A 116 5.04 -0.35 -11.07
N SER A 117 4.85 -1.11 -9.99
CA SER A 117 5.08 -2.55 -9.97
C SER A 117 3.95 -3.35 -10.63
N ARG A 118 4.27 -4.57 -11.07
CA ARG A 118 3.34 -5.50 -11.76
C ARG A 118 3.38 -6.88 -11.12
N LEU A 119 2.36 -7.69 -11.39
CA LEU A 119 2.25 -9.05 -10.87
C LEU A 119 3.14 -10.11 -11.59
N GLY A 120 4.36 -9.73 -11.95
CA GLY A 120 5.32 -10.66 -12.56
C GLY A 120 4.91 -11.23 -13.94
N LEU A 121 5.64 -12.26 -14.36
CA LEU A 121 5.43 -12.96 -15.63
C LEU A 121 4.22 -13.91 -15.56
N PRO A 122 3.49 -14.11 -16.66
CA PRO A 122 2.39 -15.09 -16.71
C PRO A 122 2.88 -16.51 -17.03
N GLY A 123 2.20 -17.52 -16.49
CA GLY A 123 2.17 -18.90 -16.96
C GLY A 123 3.53 -19.48 -17.36
N GLN A 124 3.67 -19.91 -18.61
CA GLN A 124 4.89 -20.57 -19.08
C GLN A 124 6.14 -19.68 -19.03
N SER A 125 6.00 -18.38 -19.33
CA SER A 125 7.13 -17.44 -19.25
C SER A 125 7.69 -17.35 -17.84
N TYR A 126 6.82 -17.42 -16.83
CA TYR A 126 7.23 -17.54 -15.43
C TYR A 126 7.97 -18.84 -15.16
N VAL A 127 7.42 -19.98 -15.60
CA VAL A 127 8.02 -21.30 -15.37
C VAL A 127 9.43 -21.36 -15.97
N ASP A 128 9.59 -20.87 -17.20
CA ASP A 128 10.89 -20.86 -17.87
C ASP A 128 11.88 -19.88 -17.19
N ALA A 129 11.38 -18.76 -16.66
CA ALA A 129 12.20 -17.81 -15.91
C ALA A 129 12.69 -18.39 -14.59
N LEU A 130 11.78 -19.01 -13.83
CA LEU A 130 12.11 -19.66 -12.58
C LEU A 130 13.08 -20.84 -12.79
N ALA A 131 12.91 -21.62 -13.86
CA ALA A 131 13.80 -22.73 -14.19
C ALA A 131 15.22 -22.30 -14.57
N ARG A 132 15.37 -21.12 -15.19
CA ARG A 132 16.67 -20.57 -15.59
C ARG A 132 17.34 -19.75 -14.49
N SER A 133 16.58 -19.28 -13.50
CA SER A 133 17.13 -18.50 -12.40
C SER A 133 18.08 -19.33 -11.55
N ARG A 134 19.26 -18.77 -11.30
CA ARG A 134 20.28 -19.34 -10.40
C ARG A 134 20.32 -18.68 -9.04
N ALA A 135 19.66 -17.53 -8.89
CA ALA A 135 19.70 -16.72 -7.69
C ALA A 135 18.29 -16.24 -7.38
N LEU A 136 17.86 -16.51 -6.15
CA LEU A 136 16.66 -15.94 -5.57
C LEU A 136 17.07 -15.03 -4.43
N ASN A 137 16.39 -13.90 -4.30
CA ASN A 137 16.62 -12.96 -3.21
C ASN A 137 15.29 -12.66 -2.52
N VAL A 138 15.26 -12.69 -1.20
CA VAL A 138 14.14 -12.15 -0.44
C VAL A 138 14.39 -10.68 -0.20
N ILE A 139 13.43 -9.84 -0.56
CA ILE A 139 13.36 -8.46 -0.07
C ILE A 139 12.20 -8.42 0.90
N HIS A 140 12.52 -8.14 2.15
CA HIS A 140 11.53 -7.79 3.16
C HIS A 140 11.97 -6.52 3.83
N VAL A 141 11.09 -5.98 4.64
CA VAL A 141 11.42 -4.81 5.42
C VAL A 141 10.82 -5.06 6.80
N GLN A 142 11.59 -4.64 7.79
CA GLN A 142 11.29 -4.87 9.20
C GLN A 142 11.77 -3.63 9.96
N GLU A 143 10.96 -3.11 10.88
CA GLU A 143 11.33 -1.97 11.74
C GLU A 143 11.81 -0.72 10.95
N GLY A 144 11.31 -0.54 9.72
CA GLY A 144 11.71 0.57 8.84
C GLY A 144 13.04 0.40 8.10
N ALA A 145 13.67 -0.77 8.19
CA ALA A 145 14.86 -1.13 7.40
C ALA A 145 14.52 -2.16 6.33
N THR A 146 14.95 -1.93 5.09
CA THR A 146 14.87 -2.93 4.01
C THR A 146 16.05 -3.90 4.11
N VAL A 147 15.74 -5.18 4.22
CA VAL A 147 16.73 -6.25 4.30
C VAL A 147 16.59 -7.13 3.07
N THR A 148 17.71 -7.30 2.37
CA THR A 148 17.80 -8.18 1.19
C THR A 148 18.83 -9.27 1.46
N PHE A 149 18.45 -10.52 1.23
CA PHE A 149 19.36 -11.65 1.37
C PHE A 149 19.03 -12.76 0.38
N ALA A 150 20.04 -13.56 0.07
CA ALA A 150 19.93 -14.59 -0.95
C ALA A 150 19.32 -15.88 -0.36
N VAL A 151 18.45 -16.52 -1.13
CA VAL A 151 17.79 -17.77 -0.78
C VAL A 151 17.97 -18.78 -1.90
N ASP A 152 17.89 -20.07 -1.55
CA ASP A 152 17.85 -21.16 -2.52
C ASP A 152 16.48 -21.83 -2.50
N ARG A 153 16.09 -22.38 -3.64
CA ARG A 153 14.90 -23.23 -3.76
C ARG A 153 15.24 -24.61 -3.22
N PHE A 154 14.80 -24.89 -2.00
CA PHE A 154 15.18 -26.09 -1.29
C PHE A 154 14.38 -27.32 -1.74
N ARG A 155 13.06 -27.19 -1.94
CA ARG A 155 12.15 -28.29 -2.37
C ARG A 155 10.90 -27.74 -3.05
N SER A 156 10.35 -28.47 -4.02
CA SER A 156 8.98 -28.24 -4.49
C SER A 156 8.02 -29.08 -3.63
N THR A 157 6.95 -28.48 -3.11
CA THR A 157 5.85 -29.27 -2.55
C THR A 157 5.00 -29.73 -3.73
N THR A 158 4.95 -31.03 -4.02
CA THR A 158 3.99 -31.57 -4.97
C THR A 158 2.61 -31.54 -4.34
N ASP A 159 1.88 -30.46 -4.61
CA ASP A 159 0.45 -30.33 -4.36
C ASP A 159 -0.36 -30.75 -5.60
N GLU A 160 -1.68 -30.88 -5.44
CA GLU A 160 -2.60 -31.20 -6.54
C GLU A 160 -2.54 -30.17 -7.69
N ALA A 161 -1.99 -28.98 -7.42
CA ALA A 161 -1.77 -27.88 -8.35
C ALA A 161 -0.35 -27.85 -8.97
N GLN A 162 0.34 -29.00 -9.01
CA GLN A 162 1.64 -29.18 -9.70
C GLN A 162 2.76 -28.26 -9.20
N GLY A 163 2.86 -28.06 -7.88
CA GLY A 163 3.90 -27.22 -7.29
C GLY A 163 3.50 -25.75 -7.26
N SER A 164 2.27 -25.49 -6.80
CA SER A 164 1.80 -24.12 -6.51
C SER A 164 2.67 -23.45 -5.45
N ARG A 165 3.15 -24.26 -4.50
CA ARG A 165 4.07 -23.87 -3.45
C ARG A 165 5.44 -24.52 -3.61
N PHE A 166 6.44 -23.85 -3.06
CA PHE A 166 7.77 -24.42 -2.85
C PHE A 166 8.41 -23.85 -1.59
N LEU A 167 9.52 -24.44 -1.15
CA LEU A 167 10.26 -24.00 0.02
C LEU A 167 11.50 -23.22 -0.41
N VAL A 168 11.75 -22.12 0.28
CA VAL A 168 13.00 -21.36 0.19
C VAL A 168 13.74 -21.38 1.51
N ARG A 169 15.07 -21.35 1.45
CA ARG A 169 15.95 -21.30 2.63
C ARG A 169 17.07 -20.28 2.40
N PRO A 170 17.52 -19.55 3.44
CA PRO A 170 18.66 -18.65 3.28
C PRO A 170 19.91 -19.41 2.82
N LEU A 171 20.60 -18.88 1.81
CA LEU A 171 21.86 -19.44 1.32
C LEU A 171 22.96 -19.32 2.38
N ASN A 172 23.02 -18.19 3.08
CA ASN A 172 23.91 -17.99 4.21
C ASN A 172 23.18 -18.35 5.52
N PRO A 173 23.70 -19.30 6.33
CA PRO A 173 23.10 -19.66 7.62
C PRO A 173 22.93 -18.47 8.59
N ALA A 174 23.78 -17.44 8.50
CA ALA A 174 23.64 -16.23 9.31
C ALA A 174 22.32 -15.49 9.06
N ASP A 175 21.80 -15.54 7.84
CA ASP A 175 20.57 -14.85 7.44
C ASP A 175 19.30 -15.52 7.98
N ARG A 176 19.42 -16.70 8.62
CA ARG A 176 18.30 -17.35 9.33
C ARG A 176 17.75 -16.48 10.45
N THR A 177 18.51 -15.51 10.96
CA THR A 177 18.01 -14.55 11.95
C THR A 177 16.90 -13.66 11.39
N PHE A 178 16.81 -13.51 10.06
CA PHE A 178 15.74 -12.77 9.38
C PHE A 178 14.51 -13.65 9.08
N PHE A 179 14.63 -14.97 9.17
CA PHE A 179 13.51 -15.92 9.08
C PHE A 179 12.79 -16.00 10.45
N ARG A 180 12.16 -14.90 10.85
CA ARG A 180 11.37 -14.78 12.08
C ARG A 180 9.96 -14.28 11.77
N GLY A 181 9.13 -14.08 12.80
CA GLY A 181 7.78 -13.52 12.64
C GLY A 181 7.82 -12.17 11.91
N GLY A 182 6.77 -11.87 11.13
CA GLY A 182 6.67 -10.65 10.31
C GLY A 182 7.08 -10.82 8.84
N LEU A 183 7.70 -11.95 8.45
CA LEU A 183 8.14 -12.18 7.06
C LEU A 183 7.00 -12.53 6.09
N SER A 184 5.83 -12.94 6.58
CA SER A 184 4.66 -13.25 5.75
C SER A 184 4.31 -12.10 4.80
N GLY A 185 4.08 -12.41 3.54
CA GLY A 185 3.81 -11.46 2.44
C GLY A 185 5.05 -10.82 1.83
N SER A 186 6.26 -11.13 2.33
CA SER A 186 7.51 -10.71 1.69
C SER A 186 7.71 -11.41 0.36
N ILE A 187 8.45 -10.78 -0.55
CA ILE A 187 8.59 -11.26 -1.92
C ILE A 187 9.97 -11.87 -2.16
N VAL A 188 9.96 -13.07 -2.73
CA VAL A 188 11.12 -13.71 -3.34
C VAL A 188 11.23 -13.19 -4.77
N PHE A 189 12.38 -12.65 -5.12
CA PHE A 189 12.72 -12.14 -6.43
C PHE A 189 13.64 -13.10 -7.15
N LEU A 190 13.45 -13.21 -8.46
CA LEU A 190 14.46 -13.76 -9.37
C LEU A 190 15.11 -12.62 -10.15
N ASP A 191 16.36 -12.83 -10.56
CA ASP A 191 17.02 -11.96 -11.52
C ASP A 191 16.64 -12.39 -12.95
N TRP A 192 15.99 -11.48 -13.68
CA TRP A 192 15.65 -11.65 -15.08
C TRP A 192 16.27 -10.54 -15.90
N GLU A 193 17.33 -10.88 -16.63
CA GLU A 193 18.03 -9.94 -17.51
C GLU A 193 18.48 -8.65 -16.78
N GLY A 194 18.92 -8.79 -15.51
CA GLY A 194 19.35 -7.68 -14.66
C GLY A 194 18.22 -6.93 -13.97
N ASN A 195 16.97 -7.38 -14.12
CA ASN A 195 15.79 -6.79 -13.47
C ASN A 195 15.22 -7.73 -12.40
N PRO A 196 14.95 -7.22 -11.17
CA PRO A 196 14.30 -8.03 -10.16
C PRO A 196 12.83 -8.25 -10.54
N LEU A 197 12.42 -9.51 -10.69
CA LEU A 197 11.03 -9.89 -10.93
C LEU A 197 10.46 -10.67 -9.74
N PRO A 198 9.21 -10.38 -9.32
CA PRO A 198 8.58 -11.14 -8.25
C PRO A 198 8.40 -12.60 -8.71
N ALA A 199 9.05 -13.51 -7.99
CA ALA A 199 9.04 -14.93 -8.25
C ALA A 199 8.03 -15.65 -7.35
N ALA A 200 7.99 -15.32 -6.06
CA ALA A 200 7.05 -15.93 -5.13
C ALA A 200 6.76 -15.01 -3.94
N MET A 201 5.65 -15.26 -3.25
CA MET A 201 5.27 -14.59 -2.01
C MET A 201 5.47 -15.55 -0.84
N ILE A 202 6.14 -15.12 0.22
CA ILE A 202 6.27 -15.88 1.46
C ILE A 202 4.90 -15.94 2.14
N LEU A 203 4.42 -17.15 2.40
CA LEU A 203 3.20 -17.37 3.17
C LEU A 203 3.55 -17.49 4.66
N GLU A 204 4.47 -18.38 5.00
CA GLU A 204 4.83 -18.65 6.39
C GLU A 204 6.29 -19.05 6.53
N VAL A 205 6.84 -18.83 7.72
CA VAL A 205 8.17 -19.29 8.12
C VAL A 205 8.05 -20.48 9.06
N ARG A 206 8.64 -21.61 8.69
CA ARG A 206 8.65 -22.85 9.47
C ARG A 206 9.84 -22.81 10.43
N LYS A 207 9.60 -22.25 11.62
CA LYS A 207 10.65 -21.90 12.60
C LYS A 207 11.57 -23.07 12.95
N ASP A 208 11.03 -24.27 13.10
CA ASP A 208 11.80 -25.45 13.48
C ASP A 208 12.72 -25.96 12.35
N GLU A 209 12.42 -25.63 11.10
CA GLU A 209 13.15 -26.13 9.92
C GLU A 209 14.04 -25.08 9.25
N GLY A 210 13.88 -23.81 9.61
CA GLY A 210 14.66 -22.70 9.06
C GLY A 210 14.42 -22.50 7.56
N ASP A 211 13.20 -22.77 7.10
CA ASP A 211 12.75 -22.51 5.74
C ASP A 211 11.39 -21.78 5.73
N ALA A 212 11.02 -21.27 4.55
CA ALA A 212 9.78 -20.53 4.34
C ALA A 212 9.00 -21.15 3.18
N SER A 213 7.69 -21.29 3.39
CA SER A 213 6.75 -21.72 2.37
C SER A 213 6.36 -20.53 1.51
N VAL A 214 6.46 -20.67 0.19
CA VAL A 214 6.17 -19.58 -0.76
C VAL A 214 5.15 -20.00 -1.80
N LEU A 215 4.29 -19.07 -2.20
CA LEU A 215 3.34 -19.20 -3.30
C LEU A 215 3.91 -18.55 -4.56
N ARG A 216 3.86 -19.27 -5.69
CA ARG A 216 4.33 -18.74 -6.98
C ARG A 216 3.53 -17.51 -7.43
N PHE A 217 4.24 -16.54 -7.99
CA PHE A 217 3.63 -15.26 -8.35
C PHE A 217 2.73 -15.31 -9.59
N ASP A 218 2.94 -16.28 -10.49
CA ASP A 218 2.04 -16.49 -11.63
C ASP A 218 0.64 -16.92 -11.21
N LEU A 219 0.52 -17.66 -10.11
CA LEU A 219 -0.77 -18.04 -9.51
C LEU A 219 -1.42 -16.88 -8.77
N VAL A 220 -0.64 -16.07 -8.06
CA VAL A 220 -1.11 -14.80 -7.46
C VAL A 220 -1.71 -13.91 -8.57
N ARG A 221 -1.01 -13.79 -9.69
CA ARG A 221 -1.49 -13.05 -10.86
C ARG A 221 -2.80 -13.63 -11.42
N ALA A 222 -2.87 -14.93 -11.65
CA ALA A 222 -4.06 -15.57 -12.20
C ALA A 222 -5.29 -15.38 -11.30
N ALA A 223 -5.11 -15.48 -9.98
CA ALA A 223 -6.16 -15.21 -9.01
C ALA A 223 -6.63 -13.74 -9.03
N PHE A 224 -5.68 -12.80 -9.15
CA PHE A 224 -6.01 -11.38 -9.23
C PHE A 224 -6.82 -11.03 -10.49
N GLU A 225 -6.47 -11.60 -11.65
CA GLU A 225 -7.20 -11.35 -12.90
C GLU A 225 -8.71 -11.69 -12.77
N LEU A 226 -9.05 -12.72 -11.99
CA LEU A 226 -10.45 -13.07 -11.68
C LEU A 226 -11.11 -12.12 -10.66
N ILE A 227 -10.38 -11.72 -9.62
CA ILE A 227 -10.86 -10.77 -8.61
C ILE A 227 -11.15 -9.41 -9.24
N GLU A 228 -10.22 -8.92 -10.06
CA GLU A 228 -10.36 -7.65 -10.76
C GLU A 228 -11.57 -7.66 -11.71
N ALA A 229 -11.76 -8.72 -12.48
CA ALA A 229 -12.94 -8.88 -13.34
C ALA A 229 -14.26 -8.87 -12.54
N ALA A 230 -14.28 -9.52 -11.37
CA ALA A 230 -15.43 -9.53 -10.48
C ALA A 230 -15.75 -8.15 -9.88
N GLN A 231 -14.72 -7.34 -9.58
CA GLN A 231 -14.91 -5.98 -9.04
C GLN A 231 -15.36 -4.98 -10.10
N ASN A 232 -14.84 -5.07 -11.32
CA ASN A 232 -15.27 -4.21 -12.44
C ASN A 232 -16.75 -4.39 -12.81
N SER A 233 -17.33 -5.54 -12.45
CA SER A 233 -18.75 -5.84 -12.68
C SER A 233 -19.68 -5.25 -11.60
N ARG A 234 -19.12 -4.69 -10.52
CA ARG A 234 -19.90 -4.01 -9.47
C ARG A 234 -20.04 -2.53 -9.83
N SER A 235 -21.26 -2.05 -10.01
CA SER A 235 -21.53 -0.61 -10.16
C SER A 235 -20.94 0.15 -8.97
N PRO A 236 -20.32 1.32 -9.18
CA PRO A 236 -19.88 2.17 -8.08
C PRO A 236 -21.07 2.48 -7.17
N GLU A 237 -20.96 2.14 -5.89
CA GLU A 237 -22.00 2.46 -4.92
C GLU A 237 -21.99 4.00 -4.71
N PRO A 238 -23.11 4.71 -4.87
CA PRO A 238 -23.15 6.15 -4.67
C PRO A 238 -23.04 6.45 -3.17
N LEU A 239 -21.83 6.72 -2.70
CA LEU A 239 -21.61 7.32 -1.39
C LEU A 239 -21.84 8.82 -1.50
N ASP A 240 -23.11 9.24 -1.52
CA ASP A 240 -23.46 10.67 -1.44
C ASP A 240 -24.32 10.97 -0.21
N GLN A 241 -23.72 11.68 0.73
CA GLN A 241 -24.49 12.59 1.57
C GLN A 241 -24.63 13.93 0.81
N PRO A 242 -25.86 14.44 0.61
CA PRO A 242 -26.06 15.71 -0.08
C PRO A 242 -25.26 16.85 0.57
N GLY A 243 -24.44 17.54 -0.22
CA GLY A 243 -23.72 18.75 0.22
C GLY A 243 -22.28 18.56 0.70
N GLN A 244 -21.74 17.33 0.74
CA GLN A 244 -20.33 17.10 1.06
C GLN A 244 -19.46 17.22 -0.19
N ILE A 245 -18.40 18.04 -0.14
CA ILE A 245 -17.40 18.08 -1.20
C ILE A 245 -16.57 16.80 -1.15
N ARG A 246 -16.60 16.03 -2.24
CA ARG A 246 -15.79 14.82 -2.39
C ARG A 246 -14.32 15.16 -2.51
N PHE A 247 -13.48 14.35 -1.87
CA PHE A 247 -12.04 14.45 -1.96
C PHE A 247 -11.40 13.06 -1.95
N GLU A 248 -10.20 12.98 -2.50
CA GLU A 248 -9.34 11.80 -2.46
C GLU A 248 -8.10 12.10 -1.62
N ILE A 249 -7.64 11.15 -0.81
CA ILE A 249 -6.38 11.29 -0.07
C ILE A 249 -5.25 10.89 -1.02
N LEU A 250 -4.59 11.88 -1.60
CA LEU A 250 -3.53 11.70 -2.59
C LEU A 250 -2.20 11.27 -1.97
N HIS A 251 -1.88 11.82 -0.80
CA HIS A 251 -0.63 11.53 -0.09
C HIS A 251 -0.87 11.50 1.41
N LEU A 252 -0.25 10.53 2.07
CA LEU A 252 -0.28 10.36 3.52
C LEU A 252 1.13 10.05 4.03
N LEU A 253 1.69 10.96 4.83
CA LEU A 253 2.96 10.79 5.53
C LEU A 253 2.67 10.75 7.04
N ALA A 254 2.38 9.55 7.53
CA ALA A 254 1.92 9.34 8.90
C ALA A 254 2.12 7.87 9.29
N VAL A 255 2.34 7.60 10.57
CA VAL A 255 2.31 6.23 11.13
C VAL A 255 1.12 6.15 12.07
N PRO A 256 0.11 5.30 11.80
CA PRO A 256 -1.04 5.16 12.67
C PRO A 256 -0.65 4.60 14.04
N LEU A 257 -1.34 5.06 15.08
CA LEU A 257 -1.28 4.47 16.41
C LEU A 257 -2.20 3.24 16.50
N GLU A 258 -1.96 2.42 17.53
CA GLU A 258 -2.83 1.30 17.88
C GLU A 258 -4.29 1.78 18.07
N ALA A 259 -5.26 1.02 17.55
CA ALA A 259 -6.69 1.33 17.56
C ALA A 259 -7.12 2.64 16.84
N SER A 260 -6.24 3.29 16.08
CA SER A 260 -6.60 4.43 15.24
C SER A 260 -7.60 4.03 14.15
N ALA A 261 -8.63 4.83 13.90
CA ALA A 261 -9.43 4.70 12.68
C ALA A 261 -8.59 5.05 11.43
N LEU A 262 -9.08 4.66 10.25
CA LEU A 262 -8.57 5.17 8.96
C LEU A 262 -9.07 6.60 8.73
N LEU A 263 -8.27 7.42 8.06
CA LEU A 263 -8.64 8.81 7.76
C LEU A 263 -9.85 8.87 6.83
N SER A 264 -9.97 7.92 5.90
CA SER A 264 -11.12 7.83 4.99
C SER A 264 -12.41 7.36 5.67
N GLU A 265 -12.35 6.79 6.87
CA GLU A 265 -13.47 6.10 7.53
C GLU A 265 -13.64 6.55 9.00
N ILE A 266 -13.36 7.81 9.32
CA ILE A 266 -13.58 8.34 10.68
C ILE A 266 -15.09 8.34 10.97
N ALA A 267 -15.56 7.29 11.65
CA ALA A 267 -16.92 7.19 12.14
C ALA A 267 -17.19 8.22 13.26
N PRO A 268 -18.45 8.59 13.53
CA PRO A 268 -18.78 9.42 14.68
C PRO A 268 -18.24 8.83 15.98
N GLY A 269 -17.38 9.58 16.67
CA GLY A 269 -16.70 9.13 17.90
C GLY A 269 -15.43 8.29 17.68
N GLY A 270 -15.08 8.00 16.42
CA GLY A 270 -13.79 7.42 16.05
C GLY A 270 -12.65 8.44 16.09
N CYS A 271 -11.43 7.95 16.24
CA CYS A 271 -10.22 8.77 16.28
C CYS A 271 -9.22 8.29 15.24
N TRP A 272 -8.90 9.13 14.27
CA TRP A 272 -7.68 8.97 13.49
C TRP A 272 -6.51 9.55 14.28
N GLN A 273 -5.55 8.72 14.69
CA GLN A 273 -4.41 9.09 15.51
C GLN A 273 -3.12 8.61 14.86
N VAL A 274 -2.18 9.52 14.67
CA VAL A 274 -0.94 9.23 13.97
C VAL A 274 0.26 9.93 14.58
N THR A 275 1.45 9.42 14.24
CA THR A 275 2.74 10.02 14.55
C THR A 275 3.53 10.28 13.27
N PRO A 276 4.53 11.18 13.27
CA PRO A 276 5.45 11.31 12.15
C PRO A 276 6.22 10.00 11.93
N PRO A 277 6.49 9.60 10.67
CA PRO A 277 7.35 8.46 10.40
C PRO A 277 8.76 8.62 11.00
N PRO A 278 9.49 7.51 11.26
CA PRO A 278 10.86 7.56 11.74
C PRO A 278 11.76 8.49 10.90
N GLY A 279 12.54 9.35 11.56
CA GLY A 279 13.38 10.35 10.92
C GLY A 279 12.64 11.55 10.32
N LYS A 280 11.30 11.60 10.41
CA LYS A 280 10.48 12.77 10.05
C LYS A 280 9.99 13.48 11.31
N ARG A 281 9.67 14.77 11.16
CA ARG A 281 9.12 15.63 12.22
C ARG A 281 7.69 16.08 11.96
N VAL A 282 7.16 15.75 10.79
CA VAL A 282 5.87 16.24 10.32
C VAL A 282 4.97 15.07 9.98
N VAL A 283 3.69 15.25 10.28
CA VAL A 283 2.60 14.50 9.67
C VAL A 283 2.11 15.33 8.48
N GLU A 284 1.92 14.70 7.33
CA GLU A 284 1.42 15.36 6.12
C GLU A 284 0.26 14.58 5.50
N VAL A 285 -0.79 15.30 5.13
CA VAL A 285 -1.94 14.77 4.36
C VAL A 285 -2.14 15.68 3.16
N VAL A 286 -2.24 15.10 1.96
CA VAL A 286 -2.65 15.84 0.76
C VAL A 286 -3.97 15.30 0.27
N LEU A 287 -4.96 16.17 0.20
CA LEU A 287 -6.27 15.90 -0.38
C LEU A 287 -6.33 16.45 -1.81
N GLN A 288 -7.00 15.73 -2.69
CA GLN A 288 -7.31 16.16 -4.05
C GLN A 288 -8.81 16.35 -4.19
N ILE A 289 -9.21 17.52 -4.67
CA ILE A 289 -10.58 17.83 -5.08
C ILE A 289 -10.56 17.90 -6.61
N LYS A 290 -11.13 16.88 -7.27
CA LYS A 290 -11.20 16.80 -8.74
C LYS A 290 -12.32 17.66 -9.32
N ASP A 291 -13.40 17.84 -8.56
CA ASP A 291 -14.58 18.55 -9.03
C ASP A 291 -14.38 20.07 -9.07
N ASN A 292 -15.04 20.74 -10.01
CA ASN A 292 -15.04 22.21 -10.16
C ASN A 292 -16.00 22.88 -9.17
N VAL A 293 -15.81 22.60 -7.88
CA VAL A 293 -16.65 23.08 -6.77
C VAL A 293 -15.94 24.13 -5.93
N GLN A 294 -16.72 25.04 -5.33
CA GLN A 294 -16.18 26.04 -4.41
C GLN A 294 -15.95 25.41 -3.05
N VAL A 295 -14.69 25.34 -2.61
CA VAL A 295 -14.28 24.97 -1.25
C VAL A 295 -14.13 26.25 -0.44
N SER A 296 -15.11 26.53 0.40
CA SER A 296 -15.15 27.70 1.28
C SER A 296 -14.24 27.51 2.49
N ALA A 297 -14.28 26.34 3.13
CA ALA A 297 -13.53 26.03 4.34
C ALA A 297 -13.35 24.52 4.52
N ILE A 298 -12.45 24.17 5.44
CA ILE A 298 -12.37 22.84 6.01
C ILE A 298 -12.71 22.92 7.49
N ARG A 299 -13.57 22.01 7.92
CA ARG A 299 -13.95 21.80 9.31
C ARG A 299 -13.17 20.61 9.85
N LEU A 300 -12.44 20.84 10.94
CA LEU A 300 -11.58 19.87 11.59
C LEU A 300 -11.89 19.82 13.07
N ARG A 301 -11.92 18.63 13.67
CA ARG A 301 -12.05 18.46 15.12
C ARG A 301 -11.08 17.40 15.60
N ALA A 302 -10.57 17.58 16.81
CA ALA A 302 -9.78 16.58 17.53
C ALA A 302 -10.35 16.46 18.93
N ASP A 303 -11.18 15.44 19.15
CA ASP A 303 -11.71 15.18 20.49
C ASP A 303 -10.52 14.92 21.44
N PRO A 304 -10.58 15.31 22.72
CA PRO A 304 -9.47 15.11 23.65
C PRO A 304 -9.01 13.65 23.75
N ALA A 305 -9.91 12.70 23.52
CA ALA A 305 -9.59 11.27 23.45
C ALA A 305 -8.72 10.90 22.24
N CYS A 306 -8.81 11.64 21.13
CA CYS A 306 -8.01 11.42 19.92
C CYS A 306 -6.61 12.03 20.02
N GLY A 307 -6.35 12.90 20.99
CA GLY A 307 -5.03 13.46 21.24
C GLY A 307 -5.04 14.96 21.56
N PRO A 308 -3.85 15.54 21.74
CA PRO A 308 -3.71 16.94 22.11
C PRO A 308 -4.09 17.87 20.95
N ALA A 309 -4.53 19.07 21.30
CA ALA A 309 -4.78 20.12 20.33
C ALA A 309 -3.51 20.42 19.51
N THR A 310 -3.65 20.49 18.20
CA THR A 310 -2.53 20.60 17.26
C THR A 310 -2.77 21.72 16.25
N ALA A 311 -1.73 22.50 15.96
CA ALA A 311 -1.78 23.51 14.92
C ALA A 311 -1.43 22.90 13.56
N LEU A 312 -2.26 23.16 12.55
CA LEU A 312 -2.03 22.75 11.18
C LEU A 312 -1.62 23.93 10.31
N THR A 313 -0.64 23.68 9.44
CA THR A 313 -0.41 24.50 8.24
C THR A 313 -1.22 23.92 7.09
N ILE A 314 -1.94 24.78 6.37
CA ILE A 314 -2.78 24.45 5.22
C ILE A 314 -2.23 25.19 4.01
N GLU A 315 -1.93 24.42 2.98
CA GLU A 315 -1.42 24.91 1.71
C GLU A 315 -2.32 24.43 0.57
N MET A 316 -2.35 25.19 -0.52
CA MET A 316 -3.14 24.90 -1.70
C MET A 316 -2.25 24.84 -2.93
N ASN A 317 -2.57 23.95 -3.86
CA ASN A 317 -1.94 23.87 -5.17
C ASN A 317 -2.99 23.70 -6.27
N ARG A 318 -2.92 24.54 -7.32
CA ARG A 318 -3.80 24.50 -8.51
C ARG A 318 -3.06 24.15 -9.82
N GLY A 319 -1.81 23.70 -9.73
CA GLY A 319 -0.92 23.44 -10.86
C GLY A 319 0.41 24.18 -10.75
N ASP A 320 0.41 25.37 -10.16
CA ASP A 320 1.55 26.30 -10.17
C ASP A 320 2.43 26.24 -8.91
N GLY A 321 2.25 25.20 -8.09
CA GLY A 321 2.97 25.01 -6.83
C GLY A 321 2.14 25.26 -5.58
N TRP A 322 2.77 25.14 -4.41
CA TRP A 322 2.11 25.24 -3.11
C TRP A 322 2.07 26.69 -2.60
N THR A 323 0.88 27.16 -2.24
CA THR A 323 0.65 28.46 -1.61
C THR A 323 0.07 28.26 -0.22
N THR A 324 0.68 28.85 0.81
CA THR A 324 0.16 28.78 2.18
C THR A 324 -1.11 29.60 2.32
N LEU A 325 -2.20 28.96 2.76
CA LEU A 325 -3.48 29.61 3.06
C LEU A 325 -3.57 30.00 4.53
N ASN A 326 -3.12 29.10 5.41
CA ASN A 326 -3.13 29.29 6.86
C ASN A 326 -1.93 28.56 7.46
N ASN A 327 -1.17 29.20 8.33
CA ASN A 327 0.00 28.61 8.99
C ASN A 327 -0.29 28.12 10.42
N ARG A 328 -1.52 28.33 10.93
CA ARG A 328 -1.90 28.02 12.31
C ARG A 328 -3.40 27.77 12.46
N CYS A 329 -3.95 26.85 11.68
CA CYS A 329 -5.30 26.37 11.98
C CYS A 329 -5.24 25.45 13.20
N MET A 330 -5.68 25.95 14.35
CA MET A 330 -5.76 25.14 15.56
C MET A 330 -6.83 24.08 15.39
N VAL A 331 -6.54 22.84 15.75
CA VAL A 331 -7.51 21.75 15.83
C VAL A 331 -7.50 21.25 17.26
N GLY A 332 -8.68 21.13 17.87
CA GLY A 332 -8.86 20.68 19.25
C GLY A 332 -10.30 20.25 19.49
N ALA A 333 -10.71 20.26 20.77
CA ALA A 333 -12.02 19.75 21.18
C ALA A 333 -13.20 20.48 20.50
N SER A 334 -13.04 21.76 20.20
CA SER A 334 -14.00 22.51 19.40
C SER A 334 -13.68 22.40 17.91
N ALA A 335 -14.72 22.14 17.11
CA ALA A 335 -14.60 22.11 15.67
C ALA A 335 -14.05 23.45 15.17
N SER A 336 -12.96 23.37 14.41
CA SER A 336 -12.22 24.51 13.90
C SER A 336 -12.48 24.65 12.41
N ILE A 337 -12.81 25.86 11.98
CA ILE A 337 -13.13 26.17 10.59
C ILE A 337 -11.94 26.91 9.99
N CYS A 338 -11.16 26.20 9.18
CA CYS A 338 -10.03 26.79 8.46
C CYS A 338 -10.49 27.25 7.08
N ARG A 339 -10.44 28.57 6.82
CA ARG A 339 -10.87 29.13 5.53
C ARG A 339 -9.95 28.66 4.39
N VAL A 340 -10.58 28.29 3.28
CA VAL A 340 -9.90 27.90 2.03
C VAL A 340 -10.20 28.92 0.92
N GLY A 341 -11.49 29.19 0.67
CA GLY A 341 -11.93 30.23 -0.27
C GLY A 341 -11.48 30.01 -1.71
N ALA A 342 -11.47 28.76 -2.18
CA ALA A 342 -10.94 28.40 -3.50
C ALA A 342 -11.89 27.53 -4.31
N LYS A 343 -11.90 27.71 -5.63
CA LYS A 343 -12.63 26.83 -6.55
C LYS A 343 -11.69 25.74 -7.08
N GLY A 344 -12.17 24.49 -7.12
CA GLY A 344 -11.47 23.35 -7.70
C GLY A 344 -11.36 23.41 -9.23
N PRO A 345 -10.60 22.49 -9.86
CA PRO A 345 -9.83 21.41 -9.23
C PRO A 345 -8.61 21.95 -8.47
N LEU A 346 -8.33 21.38 -7.30
CA LEU A 346 -7.20 21.81 -6.46
C LEU A 346 -6.71 20.69 -5.53
N LYS A 347 -5.50 20.87 -5.00
CA LYS A 347 -4.95 20.03 -3.92
C LYS A 347 -4.82 20.86 -2.65
N LEU A 348 -5.17 20.27 -1.50
CA LEU A 348 -4.97 20.84 -0.17
C LEU A 348 -3.94 19.99 0.57
N ARG A 349 -2.92 20.62 1.14
CA ARG A 349 -1.92 19.96 1.96
C ARG A 349 -2.03 20.43 3.41
N PHE A 350 -2.16 19.48 4.32
CA PHE A 350 -2.20 19.67 5.76
C PHE A 350 -0.87 19.20 6.34
N ARG A 351 -0.20 20.05 7.12
CA ARG A 351 1.05 19.71 7.79
C ARG A 351 0.95 20.03 9.27
N ALA A 352 1.31 19.05 10.09
CA ALA A 352 1.36 19.18 11.54
C ALA A 352 2.76 18.85 12.05
N VAL A 353 3.25 19.63 13.02
CA VAL A 353 4.41 19.27 13.84
C VAL A 353 3.87 18.95 15.23
N PRO A 354 3.65 17.67 15.56
CA PRO A 354 3.01 17.31 16.82
C PRO A 354 3.94 17.61 18.00
N ALA A 355 3.50 18.46 18.93
CA ALA A 355 4.29 18.84 20.10
C ALA A 355 4.51 17.67 21.07
N GLN A 356 3.57 16.73 21.13
CA GLN A 356 3.61 15.53 21.99
C GLN A 356 3.76 14.25 21.16
N GLY A 357 4.27 14.35 19.93
CA GLY A 357 4.48 13.20 19.04
C GLY A 357 3.23 12.69 18.31
N VAL A 358 2.02 13.03 18.76
CA VAL A 358 0.76 12.55 18.18
C VAL A 358 -0.06 13.68 17.54
N VAL A 359 -0.70 13.39 16.42
CA VAL A 359 -1.76 14.17 15.78
C VAL A 359 -3.03 13.34 15.80
N GLY A 360 -4.13 13.92 16.28
CA GLY A 360 -5.44 13.27 16.32
C GLY A 360 -6.49 14.05 15.53
N LEU A 361 -7.42 13.36 14.87
CA LEU A 361 -8.64 13.92 14.27
C LEU A 361 -9.84 13.03 14.62
N SER A 362 -10.93 13.65 15.03
CA SER A 362 -12.26 13.03 15.18
C SER A 362 -13.23 13.44 14.07
N GLU A 363 -12.87 14.42 13.26
CA GLU A 363 -13.70 14.93 12.17
C GLU A 363 -12.85 15.62 11.11
N ILE A 364 -13.13 15.33 9.83
CA ILE A 364 -12.62 16.07 8.67
C ILE A 364 -13.74 16.25 7.63
N TYR A 365 -14.04 17.51 7.30
CA TYR A 365 -15.15 17.82 6.40
C TYR A 365 -14.86 19.07 5.54
N LEU A 366 -15.09 18.99 4.23
CA LEU A 366 -14.94 20.10 3.29
C LEU A 366 -16.31 20.76 3.02
N GLN A 367 -16.35 22.10 3.10
CA GLN A 367 -17.53 22.95 2.94
C GLN A 367 -17.50 23.80 1.68
#